data_AF-A0A1F3NPL2-F1
#
_entry.id   AF-A0A1F3NPL2-F1
#
_cell.length_a   1.000
_cell.length_b   1.000
_cell.length_c   1.000
_cell.angle_alpha   90.00
_cell.angle_beta   90.00
_cell.angle_gamma   90.00
#
_symmetry.space_group_name_H-M   'P 1'
#
loop_
_entity.id
_entity.type
_entity.pdbx_description
1 polymer ?
#
loop_
_entity_poly.entity_id
_entity_poly.type
_entity_poly.pdbx_seq_one_letter_code
_entity_poly.pdbx_strand_id
1 'polypeptide(L)'
;MKKIILLFAALLVVPAFGQTKEDTLAIKKAAFNYIEGWATGDVERIKESVSPELSKRRVASAGDLVYVQDMSQSLLCVAALGNAKGVRMPDLTPGKDLSPEIKILDIDGSNASVKTWNAKYGFFDYIHLSKAGGKWMIINVLWDMNSK
;
A
#
# COMPACT_ATOMS: atom_id res chain seq x y z
N MET A 1 43.14 -40.33 -31.05
CA MET A 1 43.25 -39.74 -29.70
C MET A 1 42.38 -38.49 -29.62
N LYS A 2 41.51 -38.43 -28.60
CA LYS A 2 40.74 -37.29 -28.06
C LYS A 2 39.81 -36.50 -29.01
N LYS A 3 38.52 -36.87 -28.98
CA LYS A 3 37.39 -36.02 -29.42
C LYS A 3 37.21 -34.88 -28.41
N ILE A 4 37.37 -33.64 -28.84
CA ILE A 4 37.10 -32.45 -28.05
C ILE A 4 35.57 -32.25 -28.04
N ILE A 5 34.94 -32.51 -26.90
CA ILE A 5 33.52 -32.18 -26.67
C ILE A 5 33.50 -30.74 -26.15
N LEU A 6 33.13 -29.79 -27.00
CA LEU A 6 32.82 -28.41 -26.61
C LEU A 6 31.47 -28.42 -25.88
N LEU A 7 31.52 -28.37 -24.54
CA LEU A 7 30.33 -28.18 -23.70
C LEU A 7 29.90 -26.71 -23.84
N PHE A 8 28.87 -26.45 -24.63
CA PHE A 8 28.21 -25.14 -24.68
C PHE A 8 27.44 -24.95 -23.37
N ALA A 9 28.03 -24.25 -22.41
CA ALA A 9 27.34 -23.81 -21.21
C ALA A 9 26.33 -22.73 -21.63
N ALA A 10 25.07 -23.12 -21.84
CA ALA A 10 23.97 -22.18 -21.98
C ALA A 10 23.79 -21.48 -20.63
N LEU A 11 24.33 -20.26 -20.50
CA LEU A 11 23.95 -19.35 -19.43
C LEU A 11 22.46 -19.05 -19.58
N LEU A 12 21.64 -19.71 -18.75
CA LEU A 12 20.28 -19.28 -18.50
C LEU A 12 20.37 -17.87 -17.90
N VAL A 13 20.13 -16.86 -18.73
CA VAL A 13 19.87 -15.50 -18.26
C VAL A 13 18.53 -15.55 -17.54
N VAL A 14 18.56 -15.89 -16.26
CA VAL A 14 17.42 -15.66 -15.38
C VAL A 14 17.22 -14.15 -15.40
N PRO A 15 16.05 -13.64 -15.81
CA PRO A 15 15.81 -12.21 -15.72
C PRO A 15 15.98 -11.84 -14.24
N ALA A 16 16.99 -11.04 -13.94
CA ALA A 16 17.09 -10.42 -12.64
C ALA A 16 15.77 -9.68 -12.44
N PHE A 17 15.04 -10.02 -11.38
CA PHE A 17 13.86 -9.27 -10.94
C PHE A 17 14.32 -7.93 -10.36
N GLY A 18 14.99 -7.13 -11.19
CA GLY A 18 15.36 -5.78 -10.86
C GLY A 18 14.11 -4.91 -10.80
N GLN A 19 14.10 -3.98 -9.86
CA GLN A 19 13.06 -2.97 -9.74
C GLN A 19 12.83 -2.26 -11.09
N THR A 20 11.61 -2.34 -11.61
CA THR A 20 11.25 -1.68 -12.87
C THR A 20 10.53 -0.35 -12.64
N LYS A 21 10.48 0.49 -13.68
CA LYS A 21 9.59 1.67 -13.70
C LYS A 21 8.12 1.26 -13.55
N GLU A 22 7.75 0.10 -14.08
CA GLU A 22 6.40 -0.46 -13.96
C GLU A 22 6.06 -0.81 -12.52
N ASP A 23 7.01 -1.40 -11.77
CA ASP A 23 6.82 -1.68 -10.34
C ASP A 23 6.61 -0.39 -9.55
N THR A 24 7.42 0.64 -9.83
CA THR A 24 7.27 1.96 -9.20
C THR A 24 5.87 2.55 -9.43
N LEU A 25 5.35 2.45 -10.66
CA LEU A 25 4.00 2.91 -11.01
C LEU A 25 2.92 2.06 -10.34
N ALA A 26 3.08 0.74 -10.34
CA ALA A 26 2.13 -0.20 -9.75
C ALA A 26 2.03 -0.04 -8.23
N ILE A 27 3.15 0.16 -7.53
CA ILE A 27 3.19 0.44 -6.09
C ILE A 27 2.46 1.74 -5.77
N LYS A 28 2.75 2.83 -6.51
CA LYS A 28 2.07 4.12 -6.32
C LYS A 28 0.57 4.00 -6.60
N LYS A 29 0.19 3.27 -7.65
CA LYS A 29 -1.20 3.02 -8.01
C LYS A 29 -1.91 2.23 -6.90
N ALA A 30 -1.30 1.20 -6.33
CA ALA A 30 -1.88 0.45 -5.22
C ALA A 30 -2.10 1.33 -3.99
N ALA A 31 -1.10 2.12 -3.57
CA ALA A 31 -1.23 3.06 -2.45
C ALA A 31 -2.32 4.11 -2.70
N PHE A 32 -2.37 4.69 -3.91
CA PHE A 32 -3.39 5.67 -4.29
C PHE A 32 -4.79 5.06 -4.30
N ASN A 33 -4.97 3.88 -4.90
CA ASN A 33 -6.24 3.17 -4.95
C ASN A 33 -6.78 2.84 -3.56
N TYR A 34 -5.91 2.44 -2.63
CA TYR A 34 -6.27 2.21 -1.23
C TYR A 34 -6.82 3.49 -0.57
N ILE A 35 -6.12 4.62 -0.71
CA ILE A 35 -6.52 5.89 -0.09
C ILE A 35 -7.79 6.44 -0.73
N GLU A 36 -7.86 6.46 -2.06
CA GLU A 36 -9.01 6.99 -2.79
C GLU A 36 -10.24 6.11 -2.58
N GLY A 37 -10.10 4.77 -2.66
CA GLY A 37 -11.21 3.85 -2.41
C GLY A 37 -11.78 3.99 -0.99
N TRP A 38 -10.91 4.21 0.01
CA TRP A 38 -11.38 4.53 1.36
C TRP A 38 -12.17 5.85 1.41
N ALA A 39 -11.70 6.89 0.72
CA ALA A 39 -12.32 8.21 0.76
C ALA A 39 -13.64 8.28 -0.04
N THR A 40 -13.74 7.55 -1.14
CA THR A 40 -14.93 7.55 -2.03
C THR A 40 -15.93 6.44 -1.69
N GLY A 41 -15.54 5.47 -0.86
CA GLY A 41 -16.34 4.29 -0.56
C GLY A 41 -16.33 3.21 -1.64
N ASP A 42 -15.37 3.26 -2.55
CA ASP A 42 -15.16 2.24 -3.59
C ASP A 42 -14.43 1.01 -3.02
N VAL A 43 -15.22 0.03 -2.60
CA VAL A 43 -14.75 -1.22 -1.99
C VAL A 43 -13.99 -2.11 -2.99
N GLU A 44 -14.39 -2.13 -4.26
CA GLU A 44 -13.72 -2.98 -5.25
C GLU A 44 -12.31 -2.46 -5.52
N ARG A 45 -12.15 -1.13 -5.57
CA ARG A 45 -10.84 -0.49 -5.67
C ARG A 45 -9.92 -0.78 -4.47
N ILE A 46 -10.47 -0.89 -3.27
CA ILE A 46 -9.72 -1.32 -2.08
C ILE A 46 -9.28 -2.78 -2.24
N LYS A 47 -10.20 -3.68 -2.59
CA LYS A 47 -9.88 -5.11 -2.78
C LYS A 47 -8.84 -5.34 -3.88
N GLU A 48 -8.80 -4.48 -4.88
CA GLU A 48 -7.77 -4.53 -5.91
C GLU A 48 -6.37 -4.12 -5.42
N SER A 49 -6.27 -3.29 -4.39
CA SER A 49 -4.99 -2.73 -3.92
C SER A 49 -4.47 -3.39 -2.64
N VAL A 50 -5.33 -4.10 -1.91
CA VAL A 50 -5.08 -4.58 -0.55
C VAL A 50 -5.26 -6.10 -0.49
N SER A 51 -4.36 -6.79 0.20
CA SER A 51 -4.47 -8.23 0.46
C SER A 51 -5.72 -8.56 1.29
N PRO A 52 -6.42 -9.70 1.04
CA PRO A 52 -7.45 -10.21 1.94
C PRO A 52 -6.97 -10.35 3.39
N GLU A 53 -5.69 -10.67 3.57
CA GLU A 53 -5.00 -10.82 4.87
C GLU A 53 -4.36 -9.51 5.36
N LEU A 54 -4.92 -8.35 4.98
CA LEU A 54 -4.40 -7.04 5.41
C LEU A 54 -4.31 -6.95 6.94
N SER A 55 -3.18 -6.44 7.41
CA SER A 55 -3.02 -5.98 8.78
C SER A 55 -2.81 -4.46 8.84
N LYS A 56 -3.89 -3.70 9.05
CA LYS A 56 -3.84 -2.26 9.30
C LYS A 56 -3.92 -1.98 10.80
N ARG A 57 -2.97 -1.23 11.35
CA ARG A 57 -2.83 -1.04 12.80
C ARG A 57 -2.40 0.38 13.16
N ARG A 58 -2.77 0.80 14.36
CA ARG A 58 -2.19 1.96 15.05
C ARG A 58 -2.09 1.70 16.54
N VAL A 59 -1.19 2.41 17.22
CA VAL A 59 -1.25 2.51 18.68
C VAL A 59 -2.29 3.57 19.02
N ALA A 60 -3.16 3.25 19.97
CA ALA A 60 -4.18 4.14 20.50
C ALA A 60 -4.15 4.12 22.02
N SER A 61 -4.75 5.13 22.62
CA SER A 61 -4.86 5.26 24.07
C SER A 61 -6.26 5.70 24.48
N ALA A 62 -6.72 5.21 25.63
CA ALA A 62 -7.97 5.60 26.27
C ALA A 62 -7.70 5.79 27.77
N GLY A 63 -7.48 7.05 28.18
CA GLY A 63 -6.88 7.35 29.48
C GLY A 63 -5.46 6.77 29.55
N ASP A 64 -5.16 6.03 30.61
CA ASP A 64 -3.85 5.39 30.81
C ASP A 64 -3.69 4.05 30.08
N LEU A 65 -4.76 3.53 29.45
CA LEU A 65 -4.72 2.27 28.71
C LEU A 65 -4.15 2.49 27.32
N VAL A 66 -3.03 1.81 27.01
CA VAL A 66 -2.43 1.75 25.68
C VAL A 66 -2.79 0.42 25.02
N TYR A 67 -3.29 0.48 23.78
CA TYR A 67 -3.68 -0.71 23.02
C TYR A 67 -3.39 -0.54 21.53
N VAL A 68 -3.41 -1.66 20.81
CA VAL A 68 -3.33 -1.66 19.34
C VAL A 68 -4.76 -1.70 18.80
N GLN A 69 -5.11 -0.73 17.98
CA GLN A 69 -6.32 -0.81 17.15
C GLN A 69 -5.94 -1.48 15.84
N ASP A 70 -6.57 -2.62 15.53
CA ASP A 70 -6.40 -3.35 14.28
C ASP A 70 -7.61 -3.21 13.35
N MET A 71 -7.36 -3.40 12.06
CA MET A 71 -8.35 -3.36 11.01
C MET A 71 -7.96 -4.33 9.90
N SER A 72 -8.83 -5.31 9.65
CA SER A 72 -8.74 -6.22 8.50
C SER A 72 -9.19 -5.53 7.21
N GLN A 73 -9.00 -6.19 6.06
CA GLN A 73 -9.53 -5.69 4.79
C GLN A 73 -11.06 -5.50 4.84
N SER A 74 -11.80 -6.44 5.43
CA SER A 74 -13.26 -6.34 5.52
C SER A 74 -13.70 -5.15 6.38
N LEU A 75 -13.03 -4.91 7.51
CA LEU A 75 -13.31 -3.75 8.35
C LEU A 75 -12.96 -2.44 7.64
N LEU A 76 -11.87 -2.41 6.87
CA LEU A 76 -11.52 -1.27 6.01
C LEU A 76 -12.62 -1.00 4.97
N CYS A 77 -13.15 -2.04 4.33
CA CYS A 77 -14.23 -1.92 3.36
C CYS A 77 -15.52 -1.38 4.02
N VAL A 78 -15.86 -1.87 5.22
CA VAL A 78 -17.00 -1.34 5.99
C VAL A 78 -16.81 0.14 6.32
N ALA A 79 -15.61 0.53 6.74
CA ALA A 79 -15.28 1.94 6.99
C ALA A 79 -15.40 2.80 5.72
N ALA A 80 -14.94 2.29 4.58
CA ALA A 80 -15.05 2.96 3.28
C ALA A 80 -16.51 3.16 2.86
N LEU A 81 -17.37 2.15 3.00
CA LEU A 81 -18.81 2.29 2.70
C LEU A 81 -19.46 3.43 3.51
N GLY A 82 -18.99 3.65 4.75
CA GLY A 82 -19.41 4.79 5.57
C GLY A 82 -19.06 6.17 4.99
N ASN A 83 -18.07 6.23 4.09
CA ASN A 83 -17.59 7.43 3.42
C ASN A 83 -18.22 7.66 2.03
N ALA A 84 -19.10 6.78 1.54
CA ALA A 84 -19.69 6.88 0.19
C ALA A 84 -20.48 8.19 -0.07
N LYS A 85 -20.90 8.88 0.99
CA LYS A 85 -21.56 10.21 0.92
C LYS A 85 -20.64 11.35 1.36
N GLY A 86 -19.34 11.12 1.37
CA GLY A 86 -18.32 12.00 1.93
C GLY A 86 -17.75 11.49 3.25
N VAL A 87 -16.45 11.71 3.43
CA VAL A 87 -15.70 11.37 4.64
C VAL A 87 -16.17 12.26 5.81
N ARG A 88 -16.42 11.65 6.98
CA ARG A 88 -16.90 12.36 8.19
C ARG A 88 -15.79 12.99 9.04
N MET A 89 -14.57 13.03 8.54
CA MET A 89 -13.43 13.68 9.18
C MET A 89 -13.35 15.15 8.73
N PRO A 90 -12.76 16.06 9.54
CA PRO A 90 -12.55 17.44 9.11
C PRO A 90 -11.75 17.51 7.80
N ASP A 91 -12.26 18.25 6.82
CA ASP A 91 -11.52 18.59 5.59
C ASP A 91 -10.59 19.76 5.89
N LEU A 92 -9.29 19.47 5.98
CA LEU A 92 -8.24 20.45 6.28
C LEU A 92 -7.84 21.26 5.05
N THR A 93 -8.28 20.86 3.86
CA THR A 93 -8.03 21.58 2.61
C THR A 93 -9.33 21.73 1.78
N PRO A 94 -10.30 22.55 2.25
CA PRO A 94 -11.56 22.73 1.54
C PRO A 94 -11.36 23.23 0.11
N GLY A 95 -12.16 22.69 -0.82
CA GLY A 95 -12.09 23.04 -2.25
C GLY A 95 -10.90 22.44 -3.02
N LYS A 96 -10.03 21.65 -2.36
CA LYS A 96 -8.98 20.88 -3.03
C LYS A 96 -9.38 19.42 -3.17
N ASP A 97 -9.04 18.83 -4.31
CA ASP A 97 -9.20 17.40 -4.55
C ASP A 97 -8.31 16.58 -3.62
N LEU A 98 -8.69 15.32 -3.43
CA LEU A 98 -7.88 14.36 -2.70
C LEU A 98 -6.59 14.06 -3.50
N SER A 99 -5.46 14.57 -3.02
CA SER A 99 -4.16 14.34 -3.63
C SER A 99 -3.15 13.93 -2.55
N PRO A 100 -3.14 12.64 -2.16
CA PRO A 100 -2.19 12.16 -1.15
C PRO A 100 -0.77 12.18 -1.73
N GLU A 101 0.19 12.63 -0.93
CA GLU A 101 1.60 12.46 -1.25
C GLU A 101 1.97 10.99 -1.07
N ILE A 102 2.71 10.42 -2.03
CA ILE A 102 3.15 9.01 -1.99
C ILE A 102 4.65 8.97 -2.23
N LYS A 103 5.39 8.62 -1.18
CA LYS A 103 6.84 8.43 -1.22
C LYS A 103 7.18 6.97 -1.05
N ILE A 104 7.78 6.37 -2.08
CA ILE A 104 8.40 5.06 -1.94
C ILE A 104 9.67 5.24 -1.11
N LEU A 105 9.77 4.49 -0.01
CA LEU A 105 10.92 4.50 0.89
C LEU A 105 11.99 3.52 0.41
N ASP A 106 11.56 2.34 -0.01
CA ASP A 106 12.44 1.27 -0.49
C ASP A 106 11.68 0.28 -1.38
N ILE A 107 12.39 -0.36 -2.30
CA ILE A 107 11.91 -1.51 -3.09
C ILE A 107 13.02 -2.55 -3.10
N ASP A 108 12.73 -3.73 -2.56
CA ASP A 108 13.65 -4.86 -2.53
C ASP A 108 12.97 -6.10 -3.14
N GLY A 109 13.36 -6.41 -4.37
CA GLY A 109 12.78 -7.48 -5.18
C GLY A 109 11.27 -7.35 -5.32
N SER A 110 10.54 -8.29 -4.70
CA SER A 110 9.08 -8.32 -4.71
C SER A 110 8.43 -7.62 -3.52
N ASN A 111 9.17 -6.83 -2.74
CA ASN A 111 8.66 -6.13 -1.57
C ASN A 111 8.94 -4.63 -1.67
N ALA A 112 8.09 -3.82 -1.04
CA ALA A 112 8.24 -2.38 -1.04
C ALA A 112 7.72 -1.75 0.25
N SER A 113 8.36 -0.66 0.66
CA SER A 113 7.92 0.20 1.75
C SER A 113 7.56 1.57 1.21
N VAL A 114 6.41 2.11 1.63
CA VAL A 114 5.87 3.39 1.16
C VAL A 114 5.42 4.21 2.37
N LYS A 115 5.62 5.52 2.31
CA LYS A 115 4.96 6.48 3.19
C LYS A 115 3.96 7.31 2.39
N THR A 116 2.77 7.49 2.94
CA THR A 116 1.75 8.36 2.37
C THR A 116 1.41 9.48 3.34
N TRP A 117 0.99 10.62 2.81
CA TRP A 117 0.41 11.71 3.59
C TRP A 117 -0.90 12.14 2.97
N ASN A 118 -1.96 12.11 3.77
CA ASN A 118 -3.26 12.64 3.41
C ASN A 118 -3.43 14.00 4.07
N ALA A 119 -3.06 15.06 3.34
CA ALA A 119 -3.21 16.43 3.82
C ALA A 119 -4.67 16.82 4.04
N LYS A 120 -5.60 16.24 3.27
CA LYS A 120 -7.03 16.56 3.31
C LYS A 120 -7.68 16.15 4.63
N TYR A 121 -7.32 14.98 5.17
CA TYR A 121 -7.91 14.44 6.41
C TYR A 121 -6.90 14.32 7.56
N GLY A 122 -5.67 14.78 7.36
CA GLY A 122 -4.68 14.93 8.43
C GLY A 122 -4.12 13.62 8.99
N PHE A 123 -3.83 12.63 8.15
CA PHE A 123 -3.21 11.37 8.57
C PHE A 123 -2.09 10.94 7.62
N PHE A 124 -1.29 9.97 8.07
CA PHE A 124 -0.25 9.34 7.26
C PHE A 124 -0.31 7.81 7.42
N ASP A 125 0.20 7.10 6.42
CA ASP A 125 0.40 5.65 6.48
C ASP A 125 1.86 5.29 6.18
N TYR A 126 2.41 4.34 6.93
CA TYR A 126 3.54 3.51 6.54
C TYR A 126 3.00 2.18 6.02
N ILE A 127 3.22 1.93 4.74
CA ILE A 127 2.62 0.84 3.99
C ILE A 127 3.72 -0.13 3.57
N HIS A 128 3.50 -1.42 3.80
CA HIS A 128 4.31 -2.48 3.22
C HIS A 128 3.52 -3.23 2.16
N LEU A 129 4.11 -3.37 0.98
CA LEU A 129 3.53 -4.07 -0.15
C LEU A 129 4.39 -5.27 -0.53
N SER A 130 3.74 -6.29 -1.08
CA SER A 130 4.43 -7.42 -1.71
C SER A 130 3.79 -7.74 -3.06
N LYS A 131 4.61 -8.24 -4.00
CA LYS A 131 4.22 -8.62 -5.35
C LYS A 131 4.03 -10.14 -5.41
N ALA A 132 2.81 -10.58 -5.68
CA ALA A 132 2.49 -11.99 -5.90
C ALA A 132 1.67 -12.13 -7.20
N GLY A 133 1.97 -13.15 -8.01
CA GLY A 133 1.26 -13.36 -9.29
C GLY A 133 1.32 -12.16 -10.24
N GLY A 134 2.40 -11.37 -10.20
CA GLY A 134 2.57 -10.17 -11.02
C GLY A 134 1.89 -8.90 -10.46
N LYS A 135 1.15 -9.00 -9.36
CA LYS A 135 0.37 -7.90 -8.77
C LYS A 135 0.94 -7.44 -7.44
N TRP A 136 1.13 -6.13 -7.30
CA TRP A 136 1.47 -5.49 -6.02
C TRP A 136 0.23 -5.34 -5.16
N MET A 137 0.31 -5.78 -3.91
CA MET A 137 -0.76 -5.66 -2.92
C MET A 137 -0.22 -5.18 -1.59
N ILE A 138 -0.99 -4.34 -0.92
CA ILE A 138 -0.71 -3.88 0.44
C ILE A 138 -1.02 -5.01 1.41
N ILE A 139 -0.04 -5.39 2.22
CA ILE A 139 -0.19 -6.44 3.24
C ILE A 139 -0.19 -5.88 4.66
N ASN A 140 0.51 -4.76 4.91
CA ASN A 140 0.56 -4.11 6.22
C ASN A 140 0.41 -2.60 6.07
N VAL A 141 -0.29 -2.00 7.02
CA VAL A 141 -0.41 -0.55 7.14
C VAL A 141 -0.25 -0.16 8.60
N LEU A 142 0.76 0.63 8.94
CA LEU A 142 0.85 1.35 10.20
C LEU A 142 0.43 2.80 9.96
N TRP A 143 -0.59 3.28 10.66
CA TRP A 143 -1.12 4.63 10.42
C TRP A 143 -1.23 5.44 11.70
N ASP A 144 -1.22 6.76 11.57
CA ASP A 144 -1.61 7.68 12.64
C ASP A 144 -2.11 9.01 12.07
N MET A 145 -2.69 9.83 12.93
CA MET A 145 -3.00 11.22 12.63
C MET A 145 -1.70 12.02 12.61
N ASN A 146 -1.63 13.02 11.74
CA ASN A 146 -0.57 14.02 11.84
C ASN A 146 -0.68 14.68 13.22
N SER A 147 0.44 14.78 13.94
CA SER A 147 0.52 15.64 15.11
C SER A 147 0.18 17.07 14.70
N LYS A 148 -0.69 17.72 15.46
CA LYS A 148 -0.92 19.17 15.33
C LYS A 148 0.36 19.95 15.54
#